data_AF-A0A9Q1MT09-F1
#
_entry.id   AF-A0A9Q1MT09-F1
#
_cell.length_a   1.000
_cell.length_b   1.000
_cell.length_c   1.000
_cell.angle_alpha   90.00
_cell.angle_beta   90.00
_cell.angle_gamma   90.00
#
_symmetry.space_group_name_H-M   'P 1'
#
loop_
_entity.id
_entity.type
_entity.pdbx_description
1 polymer ?
#
loop_
_entity_poly.entity_id
_entity_poly.type
_entity_poly.pdbx_seq_one_letter_code
_entity_poly.pdbx_strand_id
1 'polypeptide(L)'
;MSFLVHLDLSYNKLTGRVPDQIGDLQKLVGLDLSCNNFIGPIPDTIGQLGGLGRNLDLSGNSGLCLSPSEANGVFIGVGVCGINKTNNSITMPFKKSEAPFEQNISFFVIGVLEKDPNCTRPFEGLKFVDVGCGGGILSETMEATVTGVDAVDKNITIARLHADLDPQTTSIEYRCTTAETLVEEQRQFDAVLALEVIEHVADPAGFCKSLSALTIPGGDTVISTINRSMRAYATAIVAAEYLLHWLPKGTHQWSSFLTPEELVLILQLASISVQEMAGFVYNALTGRWSLSDDISVNFIAFGAKPANREPLD
;
A
#
# COMPACT_ATOMS: atom_id res chain seq x y z
N MET A 1 -36.00 15.15 16.16
CA MET A 1 -35.67 14.44 14.91
C MET A 1 -34.31 14.91 14.44
N SER A 2 -33.37 13.98 14.27
CA SER A 2 -32.05 14.25 13.69
C SER A 2 -32.18 14.46 12.17
N PHE A 3 -31.40 15.39 11.62
CA PHE A 3 -31.27 15.63 10.17
C PHE A 3 -29.94 15.12 9.62
N LEU A 4 -29.16 14.42 10.43
CA LEU A 4 -27.82 13.98 10.06
C LEU A 4 -27.90 12.85 9.02
N VAL A 5 -27.24 13.04 7.88
CA VAL A 5 -27.23 12.10 6.75
C VAL A 5 -25.91 11.33 6.68
N HIS A 6 -24.79 12.00 6.96
CA HIS A 6 -23.47 11.40 7.03
C HIS A 6 -22.81 11.73 8.36
N LEU A 7 -22.23 10.74 9.00
CA LEU A 7 -21.43 10.89 10.21
C LEU A 7 -20.09 10.18 9.98
N ASP A 8 -19.03 10.99 9.86
CA ASP A 8 -17.67 10.50 9.78
C ASP A 8 -16.96 10.85 11.10
N LEU A 9 -16.57 9.81 11.83
CA LEU A 9 -15.76 9.87 13.04
C LEU A 9 -14.48 9.05 12.90
N SER A 10 -14.10 8.69 11.66
CA SER A 10 -12.92 7.88 11.38
C SER A 10 -11.62 8.56 11.83
N TYR A 11 -10.53 7.80 11.98
CA TYR A 11 -9.18 8.31 12.31
C TYR A 11 -9.10 9.14 13.60
N ASN A 12 -9.87 8.73 14.61
CA ASN A 12 -9.79 9.34 15.92
C ASN A 12 -9.21 8.37 16.94
N LYS A 13 -9.01 8.88 18.17
CA LYS A 13 -8.61 8.07 19.33
C LYS A 13 -9.82 7.70 20.18
N LEU A 14 -11.03 7.61 19.60
CA LEU A 14 -12.24 7.34 20.36
C LEU A 14 -12.17 5.93 20.94
N THR A 15 -12.47 5.81 22.23
CA THR A 15 -12.44 4.56 22.98
C THR A 15 -13.83 4.24 23.52
N GLY A 16 -13.98 3.03 24.09
CA GLY A 16 -15.23 2.60 24.70
C GLY A 16 -16.14 1.88 23.71
N ARG A 17 -17.41 1.72 24.07
CA ARG A 17 -18.39 1.02 23.22
C ARG A 17 -19.06 1.98 22.27
N VAL A 18 -19.42 1.49 21.09
CA VAL A 18 -20.31 2.23 20.18
C VAL A 18 -21.68 2.34 20.87
N PRO A 19 -22.25 3.54 21.03
CA PRO A 19 -23.48 3.74 21.78
C PRO A 19 -24.73 3.33 20.97
N ASP A 20 -25.71 2.70 21.63
CA ASP A 20 -26.99 2.27 21.01
C ASP A 20 -27.75 3.45 20.37
N GLN A 21 -27.54 4.67 20.87
CA GLN A 21 -28.14 5.92 20.40
C GLN A 21 -27.79 6.25 18.94
N ILE A 22 -26.78 5.62 18.34
CA ILE A 22 -26.53 5.75 16.89
C ILE A 22 -27.78 5.30 16.09
N GLY A 23 -28.53 4.32 16.58
CA GLY A 23 -29.80 3.90 15.97
C GLY A 23 -30.89 4.97 15.94
N ASP A 24 -30.80 6.02 16.75
CA ASP A 24 -31.78 7.12 16.73
C ASP A 24 -31.63 8.03 15.49
N LEU A 25 -30.51 7.89 14.76
CA LEU A 25 -30.18 8.65 13.56
C LEU A 25 -30.87 8.05 12.31
N GLN A 26 -32.20 8.00 12.33
CA GLN A 26 -33.04 7.36 11.30
C GLN A 26 -32.89 7.92 9.86
N LYS A 27 -32.19 9.04 9.68
CA LYS A 27 -31.87 9.64 8.37
C LYS A 27 -30.44 9.37 7.91
N LEU A 28 -29.66 8.64 8.69
CA LEU A 28 -28.26 8.36 8.40
C LEU A 28 -28.15 7.37 7.22
N VAL A 29 -27.35 7.75 6.24
CA VAL A 29 -27.08 7.02 5.00
C VAL A 29 -25.60 6.63 4.90
N GLY A 30 -24.72 7.27 5.67
CA GLY A 30 -23.31 6.86 5.81
C GLY A 30 -22.80 7.05 7.24
N LEU A 31 -22.11 6.03 7.74
CA LEU A 31 -21.48 6.02 9.06
C LEU A 31 -20.08 5.44 8.92
N ASP A 32 -19.08 6.28 9.15
CA ASP A 32 -17.68 5.86 9.19
C ASP A 32 -17.17 6.01 10.63
N LEU A 33 -16.98 4.87 11.31
CA LEU A 33 -16.36 4.78 12.63
C LEU A 33 -14.96 4.16 12.55
N SER A 34 -14.43 4.01 11.34
CA SER A 34 -13.22 3.23 11.12
C SER A 34 -12.00 3.81 11.83
N CYS A 35 -11.01 2.96 12.11
CA CYS A 35 -9.69 3.36 12.58
C CYS A 35 -9.76 4.22 13.88
N ASN A 36 -10.48 3.67 14.86
CA ASN A 36 -10.62 4.16 16.24
C ASN A 36 -10.21 3.04 17.23
N ASN A 37 -10.42 3.26 18.52
CA ASN A 37 -10.16 2.28 19.58
C ASN A 37 -11.47 1.77 20.22
N PHE A 38 -12.55 1.63 19.42
CA PHE A 38 -13.81 1.12 19.93
C PHE A 38 -13.69 -0.37 20.31
N ILE A 39 -14.40 -0.74 21.38
CA ILE A 39 -14.39 -2.08 21.97
C ILE A 39 -15.80 -2.61 22.18
N GLY A 40 -15.95 -3.94 22.23
CA GLY A 40 -17.21 -4.60 22.58
C GLY A 40 -18.14 -4.85 21.41
N PRO A 41 -19.39 -5.25 21.68
CA PRO A 41 -20.33 -5.62 20.63
C PRO A 41 -20.75 -4.40 19.79
N ILE A 42 -20.94 -4.61 18.49
CA ILE A 42 -21.62 -3.65 17.62
C ILE A 42 -23.10 -3.60 18.05
N PRO A 43 -23.69 -2.42 18.29
CA PRO A 43 -25.10 -2.30 18.62
C PRO A 43 -26.03 -2.80 17.51
N ASP A 44 -26.96 -3.68 17.84
CA ASP A 44 -28.02 -4.16 16.95
C ASP A 44 -28.85 -3.00 16.36
N THR A 45 -28.88 -1.85 17.04
CA THR A 45 -29.56 -0.64 16.58
C THR A 45 -28.96 -0.07 15.30
N ILE A 46 -27.69 -0.35 14.99
CA ILE A 46 -27.07 0.00 13.69
C ILE A 46 -27.70 -0.81 12.56
N GLY A 47 -28.06 -2.07 12.80
CA GLY A 47 -28.78 -2.90 11.84
C GLY A 47 -30.20 -2.40 11.52
N GLN A 48 -30.78 -1.55 12.37
CA GLN A 48 -32.11 -0.95 12.17
C GLN A 48 -32.08 0.29 11.25
N LEU A 49 -30.89 0.82 10.96
CA LEU A 49 -30.69 1.95 10.05
C LEU A 49 -30.72 1.44 8.60
N GLY A 50 -31.92 1.24 8.06
CA GLY A 50 -32.13 0.70 6.72
C GLY A 50 -31.48 1.51 5.58
N GLY A 51 -31.04 2.75 5.84
CA GLY A 51 -30.33 3.61 4.90
C GLY A 51 -28.81 3.40 4.82
N LEU A 52 -28.19 2.69 5.77
CA LEU A 52 -26.73 2.57 5.84
C LEU A 52 -26.15 1.65 4.77
N GLY A 53 -26.80 0.52 4.49
CA GLY A 53 -26.40 -0.40 3.42
C GLY A 53 -24.90 -0.71 3.38
N ARG A 54 -24.23 -0.34 2.27
CA ARG A 54 -22.78 -0.52 2.05
C ARG A 54 -21.91 0.61 2.60
N ASN A 55 -22.51 1.68 3.12
CA ASN A 55 -21.82 2.89 3.58
C ASN A 55 -21.62 2.87 5.11
N LEU A 56 -21.55 1.66 5.69
CA LEU A 56 -21.16 1.45 7.08
C LEU A 56 -19.73 0.94 7.11
N ASP A 57 -18.88 1.70 7.78
CA ASP A 57 -17.50 1.34 7.99
C ASP A 57 -17.15 1.27 9.47
N LEU A 58 -16.76 0.09 9.92
CA LEU A 58 -16.39 -0.21 11.32
C LEU A 58 -14.96 -0.73 11.42
N SER A 59 -14.23 -0.69 10.32
CA SER A 59 -12.94 -1.31 10.17
C SER A 59 -11.87 -0.62 11.05
N GLY A 60 -10.68 -1.20 11.21
CA GLY A 60 -9.65 -0.56 12.04
C GLY A 60 -9.97 -0.42 13.54
N ASN A 61 -10.97 -1.14 14.06
CA ASN A 61 -11.35 -1.16 15.48
C ASN A 61 -11.13 -2.57 16.07
N SER A 62 -9.89 -2.87 16.47
CA SER A 62 -9.46 -4.23 16.86
C SER A 62 -10.24 -4.88 18.03
N GLY A 63 -10.94 -4.07 18.82
CA GLY A 63 -11.76 -4.50 19.96
C GLY A 63 -13.25 -4.64 19.66
N LEU A 64 -13.74 -4.23 18.49
CA LEU A 64 -15.13 -4.46 18.10
C LEU A 64 -15.39 -5.92 17.79
N CYS A 65 -16.60 -6.38 18.09
CA CYS A 65 -17.03 -7.73 17.79
C CYS A 65 -18.52 -7.82 17.44
N LEU A 66 -18.89 -8.83 16.65
CA LEU A 66 -20.27 -9.14 16.30
C LEU A 66 -20.91 -10.02 17.37
N SER A 67 -22.21 -9.82 17.58
CA SER A 67 -23.01 -10.76 18.37
C SER A 67 -23.11 -12.12 17.64
N PRO A 68 -23.13 -13.26 18.35
CA PRO A 68 -23.18 -14.58 17.73
C PRO A 68 -24.39 -14.83 16.80
N SER A 69 -25.49 -14.11 17.00
CA SER A 69 -26.73 -14.20 16.20
C SER A 69 -26.62 -13.59 14.80
N GLU A 70 -25.60 -12.76 14.54
CA GLU A 70 -25.48 -11.93 13.33
C GLU A 70 -24.38 -12.42 12.37
N ALA A 71 -23.61 -13.44 12.75
CA ALA A 71 -22.48 -13.96 11.98
C ALA A 71 -22.86 -14.68 10.67
N ASN A 72 -24.14 -14.73 10.30
CA ASN A 72 -24.64 -15.41 9.10
C ASN A 72 -24.73 -14.50 7.86
N GLY A 73 -24.24 -13.27 7.90
CA GLY A 73 -24.21 -12.42 6.71
C GLY A 73 -23.40 -11.14 6.89
N VAL A 74 -22.17 -11.17 6.39
CA VAL A 74 -21.37 -10.02 5.91
C VAL A 74 -21.08 -8.89 6.91
N PHE A 75 -19.83 -8.81 7.39
CA PHE A 75 -18.99 -7.59 7.39
C PHE A 75 -17.53 -8.06 7.45
N ILE A 76 -16.74 -7.73 6.43
CA ILE A 76 -15.34 -8.17 6.30
C ILE A 76 -14.52 -7.36 7.31
N GLY A 77 -13.91 -8.02 8.31
CA GLY A 77 -12.93 -7.41 9.22
C GLY A 77 -13.27 -7.38 10.71
N VAL A 78 -14.47 -7.78 11.14
CA VAL A 78 -14.87 -7.74 12.57
C VAL A 78 -15.03 -9.16 13.15
N GLY A 79 -14.41 -9.44 14.30
CA GLY A 79 -14.46 -10.76 14.98
C GLY A 79 -15.78 -11.02 15.71
N VAL A 80 -16.05 -12.25 16.16
CA VAL A 80 -17.26 -12.59 16.97
C VAL A 80 -16.97 -12.48 18.46
N CYS A 81 -17.89 -11.88 19.23
CA CYS A 81 -17.71 -11.69 20.67
C CYS A 81 -17.64 -13.03 21.43
N GLY A 82 -16.67 -13.17 22.34
CA GLY A 82 -16.54 -14.34 23.21
C GLY A 82 -15.78 -15.54 22.62
N ILE A 83 -15.30 -15.45 21.37
CA ILE A 83 -14.35 -16.43 20.81
C ILE A 83 -12.93 -16.00 21.18
N ASN A 84 -12.25 -16.79 22.01
CA ASN A 84 -10.92 -16.50 22.53
C ASN A 84 -9.87 -16.44 21.40
N LYS A 85 -9.22 -15.28 21.21
CA LYS A 85 -8.02 -15.09 20.35
C LYS A 85 -6.75 -15.74 20.98
N THR A 86 -6.85 -16.86 21.69
CA THR A 86 -5.77 -17.36 22.56
C THR A 86 -4.81 -18.34 21.87
N ASN A 87 -4.45 -18.13 20.60
CA ASN A 87 -3.36 -18.89 19.99
C ASN A 87 -2.67 -18.23 18.80
N ASN A 88 -2.69 -16.91 18.69
CA ASN A 88 -1.87 -16.22 17.71
C ASN A 88 -0.99 -15.21 18.44
N SER A 89 0.31 -15.52 18.58
CA SER A 89 1.28 -14.54 18.11
C SER A 89 0.72 -13.99 16.81
N ILE A 90 0.54 -12.68 16.68
CA ILE A 90 0.13 -12.09 15.42
C ILE A 90 1.33 -12.19 14.47
N THR A 91 1.65 -13.40 14.04
CA THR A 91 1.87 -13.65 12.62
C THR A 91 0.58 -13.18 11.96
N MET A 92 0.71 -12.06 11.23
CA MET A 92 -0.32 -11.54 10.36
C MET A 92 -0.97 -12.70 9.60
N PRO A 93 -2.28 -12.69 9.34
CA PRO A 93 -2.90 -13.76 8.58
C PRO A 93 -2.43 -13.61 7.13
N PHE A 94 -1.25 -14.17 6.81
CA PHE A 94 -0.91 -14.62 5.46
C PHE A 94 -1.90 -15.73 5.10
N LYS A 95 -3.12 -15.36 4.72
CA LYS A 95 -3.82 -16.11 3.71
C LYS A 95 -3.37 -15.52 2.39
N LYS A 96 -2.75 -16.36 1.56
CA LYS A 96 -2.55 -16.14 0.12
C LYS A 96 -3.84 -15.61 -0.51
N SER A 97 -4.09 -14.31 -0.47
CA SER A 97 -5.13 -13.69 -1.26
C SER A 97 -4.49 -13.42 -2.60
N GLU A 98 -4.69 -14.36 -3.51
CA GLU A 98 -4.39 -14.16 -4.90
C GLU A 98 -5.13 -12.90 -5.39
N ALA A 99 -4.40 -11.82 -5.63
CA ALA A 99 -4.91 -10.50 -6.00
C ALA A 99 -4.16 -9.99 -7.25
N PRO A 100 -4.64 -8.91 -7.92
CA PRO A 100 -3.84 -8.17 -8.89
C PRO A 100 -2.47 -7.78 -8.29
N PHE A 101 -1.46 -7.59 -9.14
CA PHE A 101 -0.08 -7.37 -8.70
C PHE A 101 0.03 -6.13 -7.80
N GLU A 102 -0.61 -5.04 -8.21
CA GLU A 102 -0.63 -3.73 -7.54
C GLU A 102 -1.32 -3.80 -6.19
N GLN A 103 -2.36 -4.62 -6.07
CA GLN A 103 -3.04 -4.83 -4.79
C GLN A 103 -2.16 -5.62 -3.80
N ASN A 104 -1.34 -6.57 -4.28
CA ASN A 104 -0.36 -7.23 -3.41
C ASN A 104 0.74 -6.27 -2.94
N ILE A 105 1.12 -5.28 -3.76
CA ILE A 105 2.05 -4.23 -3.35
C ILE A 105 1.41 -3.38 -2.25
N SER A 106 0.16 -2.93 -2.43
CA SER A 106 -0.55 -2.19 -1.38
C SER A 106 -0.58 -2.98 -0.06
N PHE A 107 -0.89 -4.28 -0.10
CA PHE A 107 -0.83 -5.14 1.09
C PHE A 107 0.58 -5.25 1.71
N PHE A 108 1.62 -5.36 0.90
CA PHE A 108 3.00 -5.35 1.38
C PHE A 108 3.31 -4.03 2.09
N VAL A 109 2.99 -2.89 1.46
CA VAL A 109 3.20 -1.55 2.02
C VAL A 109 2.41 -1.35 3.32
N ILE A 110 1.16 -1.81 3.39
CA ILE A 110 0.35 -1.80 4.63
C ILE A 110 1.08 -2.56 5.75
N GLY A 111 1.58 -3.77 5.45
CA GLY A 111 2.24 -4.63 6.42
C GLY A 111 3.53 -4.01 6.97
N VAL A 112 4.41 -3.52 6.08
CA VAL A 112 5.70 -2.96 6.47
C VAL A 112 5.60 -1.58 7.14
N LEU A 113 4.55 -0.81 6.84
CA LEU A 113 4.25 0.46 7.52
C LEU A 113 3.47 0.27 8.84
N GLU A 114 3.31 -0.97 9.30
CA GLU A 114 2.54 -1.35 10.49
C GLU A 114 1.12 -0.74 10.55
N LYS A 115 0.48 -0.60 9.37
CA LYS A 115 -0.90 -0.11 9.27
C LYS A 115 -1.88 -1.26 9.47
N ASP A 116 -3.07 -0.96 10.00
CA ASP A 116 -4.12 -1.98 10.13
C ASP A 116 -4.66 -2.33 8.74
N PRO A 117 -4.50 -3.57 8.25
CA PRO A 117 -4.97 -3.99 6.94
C PRO A 117 -6.48 -4.05 6.82
N ASN A 118 -7.20 -3.96 7.95
CA ASN A 118 -8.64 -3.85 7.93
C ASN A 118 -9.08 -2.40 7.81
N CYS A 119 -8.24 -1.41 8.14
CA CYS A 119 -8.56 0.02 8.01
C CYS A 119 -8.82 0.37 6.54
N THR A 120 -9.87 1.16 6.28
CA THR A 120 -10.37 1.39 4.92
C THR A 120 -9.61 2.46 4.16
N ARG A 121 -8.81 3.29 4.84
CA ARG A 121 -7.85 4.24 4.23
C ARG A 121 -6.52 4.21 5.00
N PRO A 122 -5.77 3.10 5.01
CA PRO A 122 -4.66 2.87 5.96
C PRO A 122 -3.52 3.90 5.85
N PHE A 123 -3.51 4.69 4.76
CA PHE A 123 -2.52 5.71 4.47
C PHE A 123 -3.05 7.15 4.53
N GLU A 124 -4.26 7.36 5.05
CA GLU A 124 -4.84 8.69 5.15
C GLU A 124 -3.94 9.65 5.96
N GLY A 125 -3.76 10.86 5.43
CA GLY A 125 -2.89 11.88 6.00
C GLY A 125 -1.40 11.72 5.67
N LEU A 126 -0.98 10.62 5.04
CA LEU A 126 0.40 10.43 4.60
C LEU A 126 0.61 10.98 3.19
N LYS A 127 1.82 11.49 2.94
CA LYS A 127 2.29 11.96 1.64
C LYS A 127 3.20 10.93 1.02
N PHE A 128 2.77 10.37 -0.10
CA PHE A 128 3.52 9.37 -0.85
C PHE A 128 4.05 10.00 -2.13
N VAL A 129 5.20 9.52 -2.60
CA VAL A 129 5.64 9.72 -3.98
C VAL A 129 5.81 8.37 -4.65
N ASP A 130 5.27 8.24 -5.86
CA ASP A 130 5.43 7.08 -6.72
C ASP A 130 6.36 7.48 -7.87
N VAL A 131 7.63 7.16 -7.72
CA VAL A 131 8.69 7.48 -8.68
C VAL A 131 8.70 6.43 -9.77
N GLY A 132 8.57 6.87 -11.02
CA GLY A 132 8.34 6.02 -12.19
C GLY A 132 6.93 5.41 -12.20
N CYS A 133 5.91 6.22 -11.86
CA CYS A 133 4.53 5.76 -11.72
C CYS A 133 3.91 5.18 -13.01
N GLY A 134 4.53 5.38 -14.17
CA GLY A 134 4.01 4.89 -15.45
C GLY A 134 2.61 5.43 -15.72
N GLY A 135 1.68 4.53 -15.99
CA GLY A 135 0.26 4.83 -16.20
C GLY A 135 -0.55 5.10 -14.94
N GLY A 136 0.07 5.18 -13.75
CA GLY A 136 -0.60 5.60 -12.51
C GLY A 136 -1.33 4.50 -11.73
N ILE A 137 -1.26 3.24 -12.17
CA ILE A 137 -2.06 2.14 -11.59
C ILE A 137 -1.79 1.98 -10.08
N LEU A 138 -0.52 2.00 -9.66
CA LEU A 138 -0.18 1.91 -8.25
C LEU A 138 -0.66 3.16 -7.49
N SER A 139 -0.33 4.34 -8.02
CA SER A 139 -0.73 5.64 -7.46
C SER A 139 -2.23 5.70 -7.18
N GLU A 140 -3.08 5.20 -8.08
CA GLU A 140 -4.54 5.18 -7.94
C GLU A 140 -5.05 4.21 -6.87
N THR A 141 -4.30 3.15 -6.56
CA THR A 141 -4.65 2.19 -5.51
C THR A 141 -4.21 2.61 -4.10
N MET A 142 -3.41 3.67 -4.01
CA MET A 142 -2.88 4.17 -2.74
C MET A 142 -3.83 5.23 -2.18
N GLU A 143 -4.52 4.91 -1.09
CA GLU A 143 -5.45 5.81 -0.39
C GLU A 143 -4.67 6.84 0.49
N ALA A 144 -3.70 7.51 -0.13
CA ALA A 144 -2.81 8.51 0.45
C ALA A 144 -2.88 9.83 -0.35
N THR A 145 -2.18 10.86 0.10
CA THR A 145 -1.86 12.00 -0.78
C THR A 145 -0.67 11.60 -1.65
N VAL A 146 -0.91 11.26 -2.92
CA VAL A 146 0.11 10.69 -3.80
C VAL A 146 0.62 11.74 -4.78
N THR A 147 1.95 11.84 -4.94
CA THR A 147 2.58 12.49 -6.09
C THR A 147 3.15 11.42 -7.01
N GLY A 148 2.51 11.18 -8.16
CA GLY A 148 3.01 10.27 -9.19
C GLY A 148 3.94 11.00 -10.15
N VAL A 149 5.18 10.51 -10.31
CA VAL A 149 6.16 11.13 -11.23
C VAL A 149 6.74 10.12 -12.21
N ASP A 150 6.95 10.55 -13.44
CA ASP A 150 7.59 9.77 -14.49
C ASP A 150 8.35 10.73 -15.43
N ALA A 151 9.49 10.30 -15.94
CA ALA A 151 10.31 11.09 -16.86
C ALA A 151 9.71 11.12 -18.29
N VAL A 152 8.74 10.24 -18.59
CA VAL A 152 8.11 10.09 -19.89
C VAL A 152 6.74 10.76 -19.91
N ASP A 153 6.62 11.87 -20.64
CA ASP A 153 5.39 12.66 -20.75
C ASP A 153 4.16 11.85 -21.18
N LYS A 154 4.35 10.87 -22.07
CA LYS A 154 3.28 9.96 -22.52
C LYS A 154 2.69 9.15 -21.36
N ASN A 155 3.51 8.70 -20.42
CA ASN A 155 3.06 7.92 -19.26
C ASN A 155 2.19 8.78 -18.36
N ILE A 156 2.65 10.00 -18.04
CA ILE A 156 1.90 10.97 -17.24
C ILE A 156 0.60 11.40 -17.92
N THR A 157 0.60 11.54 -19.23
CA THR A 157 -0.64 11.84 -19.99
C THR A 157 -1.67 10.73 -19.82
N ILE A 158 -1.24 9.46 -19.87
CA ILE A 158 -2.13 8.31 -19.66
C ILE A 158 -2.62 8.27 -18.21
N ALA A 159 -1.73 8.45 -17.23
CA ALA A 159 -2.06 8.43 -15.82
C ALA A 159 -3.11 9.48 -15.44
N ARG A 160 -2.95 10.72 -15.93
CA ARG A 160 -3.96 11.78 -15.73
C ARG A 160 -5.30 11.44 -16.38
N LEU A 161 -5.28 10.89 -17.59
CA LEU A 161 -6.51 10.53 -18.30
C LEU A 161 -7.26 9.43 -17.56
N HIS A 162 -6.57 8.44 -16.97
CA HIS A 162 -7.18 7.43 -16.12
C HIS A 162 -7.74 8.02 -14.82
N ALA A 163 -6.95 8.81 -14.09
CA ALA A 163 -7.40 9.45 -12.86
C ALA A 163 -8.61 10.37 -13.09
N ASP A 164 -8.65 11.15 -14.19
CA ASP A 164 -9.79 12.02 -14.52
C ASP A 164 -11.11 11.24 -14.72
N LEU A 165 -11.06 9.92 -14.96
CA LEU A 165 -12.24 9.06 -15.06
C LEU A 165 -12.76 8.58 -13.70
N ASP A 166 -11.95 8.65 -12.64
CA ASP A 166 -12.31 8.23 -11.28
C ASP A 166 -12.32 9.41 -10.29
N PRO A 167 -13.50 9.85 -9.81
CA PRO A 167 -13.63 10.93 -8.83
C PRO A 167 -12.85 10.72 -7.53
N GLN A 168 -12.49 9.48 -7.18
CA GLN A 168 -11.76 9.15 -5.95
C GLN A 168 -10.26 9.47 -6.05
N THR A 169 -9.72 9.69 -7.26
CA THR A 169 -8.28 9.93 -7.49
C THR A 169 -7.90 11.42 -7.49
N THR A 170 -8.81 12.30 -7.07
CA THR A 170 -8.65 13.76 -7.09
C THR A 170 -7.52 14.29 -6.19
N SER A 171 -7.02 13.48 -5.26
CA SER A 171 -5.87 13.78 -4.40
C SER A 171 -4.51 13.53 -5.04
N ILE A 172 -4.46 12.93 -6.24
CA ILE A 172 -3.21 12.51 -6.88
C ILE A 172 -2.64 13.63 -7.76
N GLU A 173 -1.39 14.01 -7.48
CA GLU A 173 -0.62 14.94 -8.30
C GLU A 173 0.27 14.18 -9.29
N TYR A 174 -0.07 14.17 -10.58
CA TYR A 174 0.82 13.61 -11.61
C TYR A 174 1.73 14.66 -12.24
N ARG A 175 3.04 14.39 -12.33
CA ARG A 175 4.03 15.30 -12.92
C ARG A 175 5.03 14.58 -13.83
N CYS A 176 5.28 15.16 -15.01
CA CYS A 176 6.39 14.73 -15.85
C CYS A 176 7.68 15.35 -15.30
N THR A 177 8.42 14.60 -14.49
CA THR A 177 9.62 15.05 -13.78
C THR A 177 10.46 13.86 -13.30
N THR A 178 11.59 14.13 -12.65
CA THR A 178 12.51 13.12 -12.10
C THR A 178 12.58 13.22 -10.57
N ALA A 179 13.08 12.17 -9.92
CA ALA A 179 13.32 12.20 -8.47
C ALA A 179 14.34 13.30 -8.10
N GLU A 180 15.38 13.48 -8.93
CA GLU A 180 16.41 14.50 -8.79
C GLU A 180 15.81 15.90 -8.77
N THR A 181 14.90 16.20 -9.72
CA THR A 181 14.20 17.48 -9.77
C THR A 181 13.32 17.71 -8.54
N LEU A 182 12.64 16.67 -8.03
CA LEU A 182 11.87 16.80 -6.79
C LEU A 182 12.78 17.11 -5.58
N VAL A 183 14.00 16.58 -5.56
CA VAL A 183 15.01 16.90 -4.53
C VAL A 183 15.45 18.35 -4.63
N GLU A 184 15.69 18.86 -5.85
CA GLU A 184 16.02 20.27 -6.09
C GLU A 184 14.88 21.21 -5.64
N GLU A 185 13.64 20.77 -5.78
CA GLU A 185 12.44 21.46 -5.29
C GLU A 185 12.23 21.33 -3.76
N GLN A 186 13.11 20.62 -3.06
CA GLN A 186 13.03 20.37 -1.61
C GLN A 186 11.72 19.69 -1.18
N ARG A 187 11.17 18.83 -2.03
CA ARG A 187 10.00 18.01 -1.71
C ARG A 187 10.40 16.92 -0.72
N GLN A 188 9.49 16.57 0.19
CA GLN A 188 9.67 15.48 1.14
C GLN A 188 8.37 14.71 1.34
N PHE A 189 8.49 13.41 1.59
CA PHE A 189 7.40 12.45 1.65
C PHE A 189 7.57 11.49 2.84
N ASP A 190 6.44 11.04 3.38
CA ASP A 190 6.38 10.04 4.44
C ASP A 190 6.81 8.66 3.91
N ALA A 191 6.41 8.33 2.68
CA ALA A 191 6.83 7.13 1.97
C ALA A 191 7.23 7.43 0.52
N VAL A 192 8.32 6.82 0.07
CA VAL A 192 8.84 6.92 -1.29
C VAL A 192 8.77 5.54 -1.95
N LEU A 193 8.02 5.40 -3.03
CA LEU A 193 7.87 4.16 -3.80
C LEU A 193 8.64 4.30 -5.12
N ALA A 194 9.37 3.27 -5.52
CA ALA A 194 10.02 3.19 -6.83
C ALA A 194 10.02 1.75 -7.34
N LEU A 195 9.00 1.38 -8.11
CA LEU A 195 8.75 -0.02 -8.49
C LEU A 195 9.08 -0.26 -9.96
N GLU A 196 9.96 -1.23 -10.24
CA GLU A 196 10.41 -1.59 -11.59
C GLU A 196 11.04 -0.40 -12.36
N VAL A 197 11.71 0.49 -11.63
CA VAL A 197 12.35 1.70 -12.18
C VAL A 197 13.86 1.61 -12.20
N ILE A 198 14.45 1.01 -11.16
CA ILE A 198 15.88 1.10 -10.89
C ILE A 198 16.73 0.39 -11.96
N GLU A 199 16.19 -0.60 -12.65
CA GLU A 199 16.83 -1.26 -13.80
C GLU A 199 16.87 -0.38 -15.06
N HIS A 200 16.15 0.74 -15.07
CA HIS A 200 16.09 1.67 -16.20
C HIS A 200 16.87 2.96 -15.94
N VAL A 201 17.41 3.17 -14.74
CA VAL A 201 18.20 4.36 -14.41
C VAL A 201 19.67 4.19 -14.78
N ALA A 202 20.31 5.28 -15.20
CA ALA A 202 21.72 5.26 -15.59
C ALA A 202 22.70 5.15 -14.41
N ASP A 203 22.32 5.69 -13.24
CA ASP A 203 23.09 5.64 -12.00
C ASP A 203 22.20 5.19 -10.82
N PRO A 204 22.12 3.88 -10.53
CA PRO A 204 21.32 3.36 -9.43
C PRO A 204 21.70 3.92 -8.06
N ALA A 205 22.99 4.23 -7.85
CA ALA A 205 23.45 4.79 -6.57
C ALA A 205 23.03 6.25 -6.40
N GLY A 206 23.13 7.05 -7.46
CA GLY A 206 22.59 8.40 -7.52
C GLY A 206 21.07 8.40 -7.30
N PHE A 207 20.35 7.51 -7.98
CA PHE A 207 18.91 7.35 -7.84
C PHE A 207 18.50 7.03 -6.38
N CYS A 208 19.13 6.05 -5.73
CA CYS A 208 18.84 5.73 -4.33
C CYS A 208 19.15 6.89 -3.36
N LYS A 209 20.14 7.73 -3.67
CA LYS A 209 20.37 8.98 -2.91
C LYS A 209 19.23 9.98 -3.10
N SER A 210 18.70 10.12 -4.31
CA SER A 210 17.52 10.95 -4.58
C SER A 210 16.32 10.44 -3.79
N LEU A 211 16.05 9.12 -3.81
CA LEU A 211 14.96 8.53 -3.03
C LEU A 211 15.13 8.81 -1.53
N SER A 212 16.32 8.57 -0.98
CA SER A 212 16.61 8.89 0.43
C SER A 212 16.43 10.37 0.75
N ALA A 213 16.82 11.28 -0.14
CA ALA A 213 16.66 12.72 0.07
C ALA A 213 15.18 13.15 0.08
N LEU A 214 14.33 12.47 -0.69
CA LEU A 214 12.88 12.66 -0.71
C LEU A 214 12.19 12.07 0.52
N THR A 215 12.76 11.05 1.15
CA THR A 215 12.22 10.44 2.37
C THR A 215 12.49 11.31 3.60
N ILE A 216 11.46 11.64 4.39
CA ILE A 216 11.66 12.32 5.68
C ILE A 216 12.48 11.46 6.66
N PRO A 217 13.16 12.04 7.67
CA PRO A 217 13.74 11.25 8.75
C PRO A 217 12.65 10.45 9.48
N GLY A 218 12.83 9.13 9.62
CA GLY A 218 11.83 8.22 10.16
C GLY A 218 10.77 7.77 9.16
N GLY A 219 10.84 8.23 7.91
CA GLY A 219 9.98 7.78 6.82
C GLY A 219 10.55 6.59 6.05
N ASP A 220 9.81 6.16 5.05
CA ASP A 220 9.95 4.86 4.44
C ASP A 220 10.27 4.89 2.95
N THR A 221 10.95 3.86 2.46
CA THR A 221 11.29 3.70 1.05
C THR A 221 11.05 2.27 0.61
N VAL A 222 10.30 2.10 -0.47
CA VAL A 222 9.93 0.80 -1.05
C VAL A 222 10.43 0.75 -2.48
N ILE A 223 11.21 -0.27 -2.81
CA ILE A 223 11.79 -0.45 -4.14
C ILE A 223 11.52 -1.87 -4.62
N SER A 224 11.06 -2.04 -5.85
CA SER A 224 11.00 -3.37 -6.49
C SER A 224 11.79 -3.41 -7.78
N THR A 225 12.28 -4.60 -8.12
CA THR A 225 12.96 -4.87 -9.39
C THR A 225 13.00 -6.37 -9.69
N ILE A 226 13.31 -6.71 -10.94
CA ILE A 226 13.66 -8.07 -11.33
C ILE A 226 15.06 -8.42 -10.81
N ASN A 227 15.20 -9.60 -10.21
CA ASN A 227 16.48 -10.07 -9.68
C ASN A 227 17.44 -10.42 -10.82
N ARG A 228 18.69 -9.98 -10.71
CA ARG A 228 19.79 -10.51 -11.52
C ARG A 228 20.19 -11.94 -11.10
N SER A 229 19.30 -12.91 -11.31
CA SER A 229 19.58 -14.35 -11.19
C SER A 229 19.34 -15.16 -12.47
N MET A 230 20.11 -16.25 -12.66
CA MET A 230 19.91 -17.16 -13.80
C MET A 230 18.47 -17.70 -13.91
N ARG A 231 17.75 -17.76 -12.79
CA ARG A 231 16.34 -18.15 -12.76
C ARG A 231 15.46 -17.06 -13.36
N ALA A 232 15.62 -15.80 -12.94
CA ALA A 232 14.90 -14.66 -13.51
C ALA A 232 15.11 -14.55 -15.03
N TYR A 233 16.36 -14.74 -15.47
CA TYR A 233 16.68 -14.80 -16.89
C TYR A 233 15.90 -15.91 -17.61
N ALA A 234 15.93 -17.13 -17.08
CA ALA A 234 15.27 -18.29 -17.69
C ALA A 234 13.73 -18.22 -17.65
N THR A 235 13.13 -17.68 -16.58
CA THR A 235 11.68 -17.74 -16.37
C THR A 235 10.95 -16.46 -16.75
N ALA A 236 11.52 -15.27 -16.51
CA ALA A 236 10.86 -14.00 -16.80
C ALA A 236 11.27 -13.48 -18.18
N ILE A 237 12.58 -13.36 -18.43
CA ILE A 237 13.10 -12.74 -19.65
C ILE A 237 12.92 -13.65 -20.88
N VAL A 238 13.37 -14.91 -20.79
CA VAL A 238 13.23 -15.86 -21.91
C VAL A 238 11.75 -16.15 -22.22
N ALA A 239 10.91 -16.29 -21.19
CA ALA A 239 9.48 -16.49 -21.41
C ALA A 239 8.83 -15.27 -22.08
N ALA A 240 9.02 -14.06 -21.55
CA ALA A 240 8.37 -12.86 -22.05
C ALA A 240 8.88 -12.42 -23.44
N GLU A 241 10.19 -12.45 -23.68
CA GLU A 241 10.78 -11.94 -24.93
C GLU A 241 10.94 -13.00 -26.03
N TYR A 242 11.32 -14.22 -25.68
CA TYR A 242 11.74 -15.23 -26.67
C TYR A 242 10.68 -16.29 -26.95
N LEU A 243 9.81 -16.60 -25.99
CA LEU A 243 8.76 -17.61 -26.15
C LEU A 243 7.39 -16.97 -26.45
N LEU A 244 6.97 -16.04 -25.60
CA LEU A 244 5.62 -15.46 -25.63
C LEU A 244 5.52 -14.18 -26.48
N HIS A 245 6.66 -13.58 -26.84
CA HIS A 245 6.75 -12.34 -27.62
C HIS A 245 5.90 -11.18 -27.06
N TRP A 246 5.78 -11.11 -25.73
CA TRP A 246 5.07 -10.03 -25.04
C TRP A 246 5.85 -8.70 -25.09
N LEU A 247 7.18 -8.77 -25.19
CA LEU A 247 8.07 -7.61 -25.27
C LEU A 247 9.10 -7.77 -26.40
N PRO A 248 9.60 -6.68 -27.00
CA PRO A 248 10.68 -6.73 -27.98
C PRO A 248 11.95 -7.37 -27.41
N LYS A 249 12.70 -8.07 -28.26
CA LYS A 249 13.98 -8.68 -27.84
C LYS A 249 14.99 -7.63 -27.41
N GLY A 250 15.65 -7.86 -26.28
CA GLY A 250 16.67 -6.95 -25.73
C GLY A 250 16.09 -5.78 -24.93
N THR A 251 14.81 -5.84 -24.58
CA THR A 251 14.18 -4.88 -23.66
C THR A 251 14.80 -5.00 -22.27
N HIS A 252 15.13 -6.22 -21.84
CA HIS A 252 15.81 -6.48 -20.57
C HIS A 252 17.32 -6.66 -20.77
N GLN A 253 18.10 -5.62 -20.45
CA GLN A 253 19.56 -5.72 -20.43
C GLN A 253 20.01 -6.33 -19.10
N TRP A 254 20.60 -7.53 -19.17
CA TRP A 254 21.02 -8.30 -18.00
C TRP A 254 21.92 -7.52 -17.01
N SER A 255 22.77 -6.63 -17.52
CA SER A 255 23.67 -5.80 -16.73
C SER A 255 22.97 -4.72 -15.91
N SER A 256 21.72 -4.41 -16.25
CA SER A 256 20.96 -3.34 -15.59
C SER A 256 20.19 -3.81 -14.36
N PHE A 257 20.03 -5.13 -14.18
CA PHE A 257 19.40 -5.67 -12.98
C PHE A 257 20.35 -5.71 -11.79
N LEU A 258 19.79 -5.55 -10.59
CA LEU A 258 20.51 -5.63 -9.33
C LEU A 258 20.26 -6.99 -8.66
N THR A 259 21.25 -7.49 -7.92
CA THR A 259 20.97 -8.53 -6.92
C THR A 259 20.42 -7.89 -5.64
N PRO A 260 19.73 -8.65 -4.77
CA PRO A 260 19.27 -8.15 -3.48
C PRO A 260 20.40 -7.53 -2.63
N GLU A 261 21.58 -8.15 -2.62
CA GLU A 261 22.73 -7.68 -1.83
C GLU A 261 23.28 -6.35 -2.37
N GLU A 262 23.31 -6.18 -3.69
CA GLU A 262 23.72 -4.92 -4.33
C GLU A 262 22.75 -3.79 -3.96
N LEU A 263 21.43 -4.07 -3.99
CA LEU A 263 20.44 -3.08 -3.58
C LEU A 263 20.59 -2.71 -2.11
N VAL A 264 20.75 -3.68 -1.21
CA VAL A 264 20.96 -3.42 0.23
C VAL A 264 22.16 -2.52 0.45
N LEU A 265 23.29 -2.81 -0.21
CA LEU A 265 24.50 -2.01 -0.07
C LEU A 265 24.29 -0.57 -0.55
N ILE A 266 23.67 -0.40 -1.72
CA ILE A 266 23.40 0.92 -2.30
C ILE A 266 22.47 1.74 -1.39
N LEU A 267 21.40 1.13 -0.89
CA LEU A 267 20.45 1.79 0.01
C LEU A 267 21.08 2.16 1.35
N GLN A 268 21.89 1.26 1.91
CA GLN A 268 22.62 1.54 3.14
C GLN A 268 23.58 2.72 2.97
N LEU A 269 24.30 2.80 1.84
CA LEU A 269 25.14 3.96 1.50
C LEU A 269 24.34 5.25 1.28
N ALA A 270 23.07 5.13 0.90
CA ALA A 270 22.12 6.24 0.81
C ALA A 270 21.44 6.58 2.15
N SER A 271 21.82 5.96 3.27
CA SER A 271 21.19 6.14 4.59
C SER A 271 19.76 5.59 4.71
N ILE A 272 19.42 4.57 3.93
CA ILE A 272 18.19 3.77 4.08
C ILE A 272 18.58 2.39 4.62
N SER A 273 18.01 1.99 5.75
CA SER A 273 18.22 0.66 6.32
C SER A 273 17.14 -0.29 5.83
N VAL A 274 17.50 -1.26 4.99
CA VAL A 274 16.55 -2.30 4.55
C VAL A 274 16.16 -3.18 5.74
N GLN A 275 14.86 -3.36 5.94
CA GLN A 275 14.30 -4.13 7.06
C GLN A 275 13.62 -5.42 6.59
N GLU A 276 12.96 -5.37 5.43
CA GLU A 276 12.19 -6.51 4.91
C GLU A 276 12.35 -6.62 3.38
N MET A 277 12.30 -7.87 2.88
CA MET A 277 12.21 -8.16 1.47
C MET A 277 11.23 -9.30 1.21
N ALA A 278 10.50 -9.22 0.11
CA ALA A 278 9.63 -10.29 -0.38
C ALA A 278 9.76 -10.42 -1.90
N GLY A 279 9.43 -11.59 -2.45
CA GLY A 279 9.27 -11.83 -3.87
C GLY A 279 7.80 -11.95 -4.25
N PHE A 280 7.52 -11.91 -5.54
CA PHE A 280 6.21 -12.15 -6.13
C PHE A 280 6.21 -13.36 -7.03
N VAL A 281 5.22 -14.23 -6.82
CA VAL A 281 5.01 -15.43 -7.64
C VAL A 281 3.66 -15.33 -8.34
N TYR A 282 3.67 -15.61 -9.64
CA TYR A 282 2.47 -15.67 -10.46
C TYR A 282 1.94 -17.10 -10.57
N ASN A 283 0.65 -17.29 -10.27
CA ASN A 283 -0.04 -18.54 -10.47
C ASN A 283 -0.78 -18.52 -11.82
N ALA A 284 -0.23 -19.22 -12.82
CA ALA A 284 -0.79 -19.25 -14.17
C ALA A 284 -2.18 -19.93 -14.27
N LEU A 285 -2.55 -20.77 -13.31
CA LEU A 285 -3.86 -21.43 -13.29
C LEU A 285 -4.97 -20.50 -12.83
N THR A 286 -4.65 -19.60 -11.89
CA THR A 286 -5.63 -18.68 -11.30
C THR A 286 -5.53 -17.27 -11.87
N GLY A 287 -4.44 -16.96 -12.59
CA GLY A 287 -4.21 -15.67 -13.21
C GLY A 287 -3.85 -14.56 -12.23
N ARG A 288 -3.26 -14.91 -11.08
CA ARG A 288 -3.13 -14.00 -9.93
C ARG A 288 -1.75 -14.06 -9.29
N TRP A 289 -1.39 -12.98 -8.60
CA TRP A 289 -0.10 -12.82 -7.92
C TRP A 289 -0.22 -13.04 -6.42
N SER A 290 0.86 -13.48 -5.79
CA SER A 290 1.00 -13.60 -4.34
C SER A 290 2.42 -13.28 -3.88
N LEU A 291 2.54 -12.67 -2.70
CA LEU A 291 3.81 -12.51 -1.98
C LEU A 291 4.44 -13.87 -1.66
N SER A 292 5.77 -13.91 -1.63
CA SER A 292 6.58 -15.11 -1.42
C SER A 292 7.91 -14.78 -0.75
N ASP A 293 8.44 -15.73 0.01
CA ASP A 293 9.83 -15.65 0.52
C ASP A 293 10.88 -15.90 -0.57
N ASP A 294 10.46 -16.34 -1.77
CA ASP A 294 11.35 -16.61 -2.90
C ASP A 294 11.67 -15.32 -3.67
N ILE A 295 12.77 -14.66 -3.29
CA ILE A 295 13.29 -13.45 -3.93
C ILE A 295 14.18 -13.73 -5.15
N SER A 296 14.27 -15.00 -5.61
CA SER A 296 15.24 -15.36 -6.65
C SER A 296 14.86 -14.87 -8.06
N VAL A 297 13.62 -14.49 -8.32
CA VAL A 297 13.17 -14.03 -9.65
C VAL A 297 12.97 -12.52 -9.68
N ASN A 298 12.30 -11.99 -8.68
CA ASN A 298 12.04 -10.57 -8.46
C ASN A 298 12.01 -10.34 -6.95
N PHE A 299 12.11 -9.08 -6.55
CA PHE A 299 11.99 -8.74 -5.14
C PHE A 299 11.48 -7.32 -4.98
N ILE A 300 10.78 -7.11 -3.87
CA ILE A 300 10.41 -5.82 -3.30
C ILE A 300 11.13 -5.69 -1.96
N ALA A 301 11.76 -4.55 -1.74
CA ALA A 301 12.54 -4.23 -0.56
C ALA A 301 11.91 -3.03 0.15
N PHE A 302 11.73 -3.17 1.46
CA PHE A 302 11.33 -2.09 2.34
C PHE A 302 12.52 -1.65 3.19
N GLY A 303 12.76 -0.34 3.22
CA GLY A 303 13.79 0.25 4.07
C GLY A 303 13.33 1.55 4.72
N ALA A 304 13.77 1.75 5.95
CA ALA A 304 13.46 2.93 6.74
C ALA A 304 14.66 3.89 6.76
N LYS A 305 14.38 5.19 6.65
CA LYS A 305 15.38 6.23 6.88
C LYS A 305 15.47 6.51 8.39
N PRO A 306 16.66 6.44 9.02
CA PRO A 306 16.79 6.70 10.45
C PRO A 306 16.21 8.06 10.84
N ALA A 307 15.45 8.12 11.93
CA ALA A 307 15.06 9.38 12.53
C ALA A 307 16.32 10.17 12.94
N ASN A 308 16.28 11.50 12.84
CA ASN A 308 17.36 12.33 13.37
C ASN A 308 17.55 11.98 14.85
N ARG A 309 18.75 11.54 15.24
CA ARG A 309 19.09 11.41 16.65
C ARG A 309 19.04 12.81 17.24
N GLU A 310 18.15 13.05 18.21
CA GLU A 310 18.37 14.18 19.12
C GLU A 310 19.77 14.03 19.73
N PRO A 311 20.55 15.12 19.85
CA PRO A 311 21.81 15.05 20.57
C PRO A 311 21.52 14.50 21.97
N LEU A 312 22.26 13.47 22.38
CA LEU A 312 22.28 13.05 23.77
C LEU A 312 22.90 14.22 24.56
N ASP A 313 22.08 14.95 25.30
CA ASP A 313 22.51 15.94 26.30
C ASP A 313 23.39 15.31 27.40
#